data_AF-A0A431NU04-F1
#
_entry.id   AF-A0A431NU04-F1
#
_cell.length_a   1.000
_cell.length_b   1.000
_cell.length_c   1.000
_cell.angle_alpha   90.00
_cell.angle_beta   90.00
_cell.angle_gamma   90.00
#
_symmetry.space_group_name_H-M   'P 1'
#
loop_
_entity.id
_entity.type
_entity.pdbx_description
1 polymer ?
#
loop_
_entity_poly.entity_id
_entity_poly.type
_entity_poly.pdbx_seq_one_letter_code
_entity_poly.pdbx_strand_id
1 'polypeptide(L)' 'MFKKTALIALTAAAGLAALTTGASAYECRATSPSAWGQGWHTHSFGYAQRRALNECAARTPRYQTCRIVWCR' A
#
# COMPACT_ATOMS: atom_id res chain seq x y z
N MET A 1 54.81 18.73 -6.49
CA MET A 1 54.30 17.46 -7.07
C MET A 1 53.09 17.00 -6.26
N PHE A 2 51.86 17.37 -6.67
CA PHE A 2 50.63 17.02 -5.97
C PHE A 2 49.66 16.35 -6.95
N LYS A 3 49.59 15.01 -6.95
CA LYS A 3 48.56 14.24 -7.67
C LYS A 3 48.26 12.95 -6.91
N LYS A 4 47.38 13.01 -5.92
CA LYS A 4 46.72 11.84 -5.30
C LYS A 4 45.31 12.21 -4.85
N THR A 5 44.46 12.65 -5.77
CA THR A 5 43.05 12.92 -5.48
C THR A 5 42.20 12.64 -6.70
N ALA A 6 42.11 11.36 -7.08
CA ALA A 6 41.11 10.91 -8.03
C ALA A 6 40.94 9.41 -7.86
N LEU A 7 40.16 8.97 -6.86
CA LEU A 7 39.60 7.61 -6.79
C LEU A 7 38.67 7.44 -5.59
N ILE A 8 37.74 8.38 -5.34
CA ILE A 8 36.63 8.14 -4.42
C ILE A 8 35.38 8.84 -4.97
N ALA A 9 34.81 8.31 -6.05
CA ALA A 9 33.54 8.83 -6.58
C ALA A 9 32.82 7.78 -7.43
N LEU A 10 32.59 6.57 -6.92
CA LEU A 10 31.84 5.57 -7.70
C LEU A 10 31.00 4.57 -6.91
N THR A 11 30.75 4.78 -5.61
CA THR A 11 29.94 3.84 -4.81
C THR A 11 28.53 4.33 -4.46
N ALA A 12 28.13 5.53 -4.88
CA ALA A 12 26.83 6.10 -4.52
C ALA A 12 25.68 5.82 -5.52
N ALA A 13 25.93 5.12 -6.63
CA ALA A 13 24.91 4.88 -7.66
C ALA A 13 24.13 3.56 -7.49
N ALA A 14 24.64 2.60 -6.71
CA ALA A 14 23.97 1.30 -6.54
C ALA A 14 22.79 1.32 -5.55
N GLY A 15 22.66 2.37 -4.74
CA GLY A 15 21.61 2.47 -3.71
C GLY A 15 20.25 2.95 -4.21
N LEU A 16 20.18 3.63 -5.37
CA LEU A 16 18.92 4.22 -5.85
C LEU A 16 18.04 3.28 -6.67
N ALA A 17 18.55 2.14 -7.14
CA ALA A 17 17.76 1.16 -7.89
C ALA A 17 16.84 0.30 -7.00
N ALA A 18 17.06 0.27 -5.68
CA ALA A 18 16.23 -0.49 -4.74
C ALA A 18 14.97 0.26 -4.27
N LEU A 19 14.89 1.58 -4.50
CA LEU A 19 13.79 2.43 -4.03
C LEU A 19 12.51 2.32 -4.86
N THR A 20 12.55 1.65 -6.01
CA THR A 20 11.41 1.52 -6.92
C THR A 20 10.76 0.14 -6.91
N THR A 21 10.92 -0.62 -5.81
CA THR A 21 10.00 -1.74 -5.55
C THR A 21 8.67 -1.13 -5.13
N GLY A 22 7.94 -0.57 -6.09
CA GLY A 22 6.52 -0.30 -5.98
C GLY A 22 5.84 -1.65 -5.85
N ALA A 23 5.86 -2.19 -4.63
CA ALA A 23 5.05 -3.31 -4.26
C ALA A 23 3.62 -2.93 -4.63
N SER A 24 3.12 -3.50 -5.73
CA SER A 24 1.78 -3.26 -6.25
C SER A 24 0.80 -3.84 -5.23
N ALA A 25 0.56 -3.06 -4.19
CA ALA A 25 -0.23 -3.51 -3.08
C ALA A 25 -1.68 -3.20 -3.37
N TYR A 26 -2.48 -4.25 -3.33
CA TYR A 26 -3.90 -4.13 -3.51
C TYR A 26 -4.46 -3.32 -2.35
N GLU A 27 -5.16 -2.25 -2.69
CA GLU A 27 -5.81 -1.37 -1.73
C GLU A 27 -7.29 -1.32 -2.08
N CYS A 28 -8.16 -1.61 -1.12
CA CYS A 28 -9.59 -1.61 -1.29
C CYS A 28 -10.26 -0.73 -0.23
N ARG A 29 -11.36 -0.09 -0.61
CA ARG A 29 -12.20 0.70 0.27
C ARG A 29 -13.63 0.20 0.25
N ALA A 30 -14.19 -0.02 1.44
CA ALA A 30 -15.59 -0.34 1.63
C ALA A 30 -16.31 0.85 2.30
N THR A 31 -17.58 1.07 1.94
CA THR A 31 -18.42 2.07 2.58
C THR A 31 -19.80 1.54 2.90
N SER A 32 -20.42 2.16 3.90
CA SER A 32 -21.82 2.05 4.29
C SER A 32 -22.35 3.46 4.57
N PRO A 33 -23.67 3.66 4.76
CA PRO A 33 -24.22 4.98 5.10
C PRO A 33 -23.65 5.61 6.38
N SER A 34 -23.10 4.81 7.30
CA SER A 34 -22.64 5.26 8.62
C SER A 34 -21.14 5.10 8.87
N ALA A 35 -20.44 4.26 8.12
CA ALA A 35 -19.02 3.99 8.31
C ALA A 35 -18.31 3.56 7.03
N TRP A 36 -16.99 3.62 7.06
CA TRP A 36 -16.10 3.16 5.99
C TRP A 36 -14.98 2.28 6.55
N GLY A 37 -14.39 1.46 5.69
CA GLY A 37 -13.27 0.58 5.99
C GLY A 37 -12.25 0.56 4.86
N GLN A 38 -11.00 0.25 5.18
CA GLN A 38 -9.92 0.12 4.21
C GLN A 38 -9.21 -1.22 4.37
N GLY A 39 -8.60 -1.69 3.30
CA GLY A 39 -7.89 -2.94 3.31
C GLY A 39 -6.74 -2.89 2.34
N TRP A 40 -5.60 -3.40 2.80
CA TRP A 40 -4.36 -3.37 2.05
C TRP A 40 -3.68 -4.73 2.11
N HIS A 41 -3.16 -5.21 0.98
CA HIS A 41 -2.34 -6.41 0.91
C HIS A 41 -1.41 -6.41 -0.30
N THR A 42 -0.15 -6.77 -0.08
CA THR A 42 0.91 -6.73 -1.10
C THR A 42 0.72 -7.67 -2.28
N HIS A 43 0.08 -8.83 -2.06
CA HIS A 43 0.00 -9.90 -3.06
C HIS A 43 -1.40 -10.52 -3.23
N SER A 44 -2.43 -10.00 -2.55
CA SER A 44 -3.75 -10.65 -2.52
C SER A 44 -4.88 -9.64 -2.48
N PHE A 45 -5.48 -9.42 -3.65
CA PHE A 45 -6.68 -8.62 -3.80
C PHE A 45 -7.83 -9.09 -2.90
N GLY A 46 -8.06 -10.41 -2.83
CA GLY A 46 -9.11 -10.98 -1.99
C GLY A 46 -8.88 -10.80 -0.49
N TYR A 47 -7.63 -10.63 -0.06
CA TYR A 47 -7.32 -10.26 1.33
C TYR A 47 -7.60 -8.77 1.57
N ALA A 48 -7.16 -7.90 0.67
CA ALA A 48 -7.44 -6.46 0.73
C ALA A 48 -8.95 -6.16 0.76
N GLN A 49 -9.74 -6.80 -0.10
CA GLN A 49 -11.20 -6.67 -0.08
C GLN A 49 -11.82 -7.11 1.24
N ARG A 50 -11.46 -8.31 1.73
CA ARG A 50 -12.00 -8.82 3.01
C ARG A 50 -11.66 -7.90 4.16
N ARG A 51 -10.43 -7.40 4.22
CA ARG A 51 -10.02 -6.46 5.24
C ARG A 51 -10.85 -5.17 5.19
N ALA A 52 -11.05 -4.61 4.00
CA ALA A 52 -11.88 -3.41 3.83
C ALA A 52 -13.33 -3.64 4.29
N LEU A 53 -13.93 -4.77 3.90
CA LEU A 53 -15.29 -5.14 4.31
C LEU A 53 -15.39 -5.38 5.82
N ASN A 54 -14.42 -6.05 6.42
CA ASN A 54 -14.40 -6.32 7.86
C ASN A 54 -14.24 -5.04 8.67
N GLU A 55 -13.33 -4.14 8.27
CA GLU A 55 -13.16 -2.84 8.94
C GLU A 55 -14.42 -1.98 8.87
N CYS A 56 -15.09 -1.99 7.71
CA CYS A 56 -16.37 -1.31 7.56
C CYS A 56 -17.42 -1.96 8.47
N ALA A 57 -17.61 -3.28 8.37
CA ALA A 57 -18.62 -4.03 9.11
C ALA A 57 -18.47 -3.91 10.64
N ALA A 58 -17.23 -3.82 11.15
CA ALA A 58 -16.97 -3.63 12.58
C ALA A 58 -17.54 -2.30 13.13
N ARG A 59 -17.75 -1.30 12.27
CA ARG A 59 -18.23 0.04 12.61
C ARG A 59 -19.64 0.33 12.08
N THR A 60 -20.21 -0.61 11.32
CA THR A 60 -21.51 -0.46 10.67
C THR A 60 -22.59 -1.21 11.47
N PRO A 61 -23.74 -0.58 11.78
CA PRO A 61 -24.87 -1.25 12.40
C PRO A 61 -25.41 -2.42 11.54
N ARG A 62 -25.96 -3.46 12.17
CA ARG A 62 -26.39 -4.70 11.49
C ARG A 62 -27.44 -4.53 10.37
N TYR A 63 -28.15 -3.42 10.33
CA TYR A 63 -29.15 -3.12 9.29
C TYR A 63 -28.56 -2.45 8.04
N GLN A 64 -27.25 -2.21 8.02
CA GLN A 64 -26.54 -1.57 6.90
C GLN A 64 -25.53 -2.54 6.30
N THR A 65 -25.38 -2.47 4.98
CA THR A 65 -24.43 -3.31 4.23
C THR A 65 -23.22 -2.50 3.82
N CYS A 66 -22.03 -3.02 4.11
CA CYS A 66 -20.78 -2.51 3.58
C CYS A 66 -20.56 -3.01 2.14
N ARG A 67 -20.20 -2.11 1.23
CA ARG A 67 -19.91 -2.43 -0.17
C ARG A 67 -18.55 -1.88 -0.56
N ILE A 68 -17.81 -2.62 -1.38
CA ILE A 68 -16.58 -2.11 -1.99
C ILE A 68 -16.94 -1.00 -2.97
N VAL A 69 -16.33 0.18 -2.80
CA VAL A 69 -16.51 1.33 -3.70
C VAL A 69 -15.32 1.55 -4.61
N TRP A 70 -14.15 1.05 -4.22
CA TRP A 70 -12.92 1.25 -4.96
C TRP A 70 -11.90 0.20 -4.57
N CYS A 71 -11.12 -0.26 -5.55
CA CYS A 71 -9.87 -0.96 -5.32
C CYS A 71 -8.82 -0.58 -6.38
N ARG A 72 -7.54 -0.63 -6.01
CA ARG A 72 -6.38 -0.56 -6.91
C ARG A 72 -5.39 -1.67 -6.62
#